data_AF-A0A078JZK0-F1
#
_entry.id   AF-A0A078JZK0-F1
#
_cell.length_a   1.000
_cell.length_b   1.000
_cell.length_c   1.000
_cell.angle_alpha   90.00
_cell.angle_beta   90.00
_cell.angle_gamma   90.00
#
_symmetry.space_group_name_H-M   'P 1'
#
loop_
_entity.id
_entity.type
_entity.pdbx_description
1 polymer ?
#
loop_
_entity_poly.entity_id
_entity_poly.type
_entity_poly.pdbx_seq_one_letter_code
_entity_poly.pdbx_strand_id
1 'polypeptide(L)'
;YPKNRALLEKWKNAGALYATPPGSNDDWYWLYAAVSCKCLLVTNDEMRDHLFQLLGTSFFPRWKEKHQVRISVSREDGLKLHMPPPYSIIIQESEEGRWHVPMSVEDDLQTSRQWLCARRSKTH
;
A
#
# COMPACT_ATOMS: atom_id res chain seq x y z
N TYR A 1 -5.76 -14.74 28.43
CA TYR A 1 -5.15 -13.39 28.46
C TYR A 1 -6.18 -12.32 28.81
N PRO A 2 -6.47 -12.08 30.10
CA PRO A 2 -7.49 -11.10 30.50
C PRO A 2 -7.13 -9.65 30.11
N LYS A 3 -5.83 -9.28 30.15
CA LYS A 3 -5.37 -7.94 29.73
C LYS A 3 -5.64 -7.65 28.24
N ASN A 4 -5.36 -8.61 27.35
CA ASN A 4 -5.60 -8.44 25.91
C ASN A 4 -7.09 -8.31 25.59
N ARG A 5 -7.94 -9.10 26.26
CA ARG A 5 -9.39 -9.00 26.12
C ARG A 5 -9.90 -7.61 26.53
N ALA A 6 -9.43 -7.09 27.66
CA ALA A 6 -9.78 -5.74 28.10
C ALA A 6 -9.34 -4.66 27.10
N LEU A 7 -8.18 -4.83 26.47
CA LEU A 7 -7.69 -3.91 25.43
C LEU A 7 -8.55 -3.95 24.15
N LEU A 8 -8.95 -5.15 23.70
CA LEU A 8 -9.84 -5.29 22.54
C LEU A 8 -11.21 -4.66 22.80
N GLU A 9 -11.79 -4.87 24.00
CA GLU A 9 -13.05 -4.21 24.39
C GLU A 9 -12.91 -2.69 24.44
N LYS A 10 -11.74 -2.18 24.90
CA LYS A 10 -11.46 -0.74 24.88
C LYS A 10 -11.48 -0.18 23.45
N TRP A 11 -10.86 -0.85 22.48
CA TRP A 11 -10.89 -0.41 21.08
C TRP A 11 -12.28 -0.46 20.46
N LYS A 12 -13.04 -1.52 20.77
CA LYS A 12 -14.43 -1.64 20.34
C LYS A 12 -15.29 -0.49 20.89
N ASN A 13 -15.19 -0.20 22.18
CA ASN A 13 -15.92 0.90 22.82
C ASN A 13 -15.52 2.29 22.32
N ALA A 14 -14.28 2.44 21.82
CA ALA A 14 -13.81 3.66 21.19
C ALA A 14 -14.22 3.81 19.71
N GLY A 15 -14.93 2.83 19.13
CA GLY A 15 -15.28 2.84 17.70
C GLY A 15 -14.09 2.57 16.77
N ALA A 16 -12.98 2.04 17.30
CA ALA A 16 -11.75 1.80 16.56
C ALA A 16 -11.52 0.31 16.21
N LEU A 17 -12.49 -0.56 16.52
CA LEU A 17 -12.46 -1.99 16.17
C LEU A 17 -13.84 -2.44 15.72
N TYR A 18 -13.88 -3.12 14.57
CA TYR A 18 -15.04 -3.80 14.05
C TYR A 18 -14.77 -5.30 13.99
N ALA A 19 -15.64 -6.12 14.59
CA ALA A 19 -15.54 -7.57 14.53
C ALA A 19 -16.38 -8.08 13.35
N THR A 20 -15.73 -8.65 12.34
CA THR A 20 -16.41 -9.21 11.18
C THR A 20 -17.22 -10.46 11.57
N PRO A 21 -18.41 -10.68 10.97
CA PRO A 21 -19.22 -11.84 11.30
C PRO A 21 -18.57 -13.15 10.80
N PRO A 22 -18.81 -14.28 11.49
CA PRO A 22 -18.29 -15.58 11.05
C PRO A 22 -18.71 -15.94 9.63
N GLY A 23 -17.78 -16.47 8.84
CA GLY A 23 -18.03 -16.86 7.44
C GLY A 23 -17.98 -15.72 6.43
N SER A 24 -17.76 -14.48 6.87
CA SER A 24 -17.49 -13.36 5.96
C SER A 24 -16.00 -13.25 5.64
N ASN A 25 -15.67 -12.74 4.45
CA ASN A 25 -14.31 -12.36 4.09
C ASN A 25 -14.03 -10.93 4.59
N ASP A 26 -13.07 -10.79 5.49
CA ASP A 26 -12.64 -9.51 6.07
C ASP A 26 -11.99 -8.58 5.05
N ASP A 27 -11.47 -9.11 3.94
CA ASP A 27 -10.89 -8.34 2.82
C ASP A 27 -11.78 -7.18 2.37
N TRP A 28 -13.08 -7.47 2.19
CA TRP A 28 -14.03 -6.47 1.75
C TRP A 28 -14.24 -5.36 2.78
N TYR A 29 -14.13 -5.66 4.07
CA TYR A 29 -14.42 -4.70 5.14
C TYR A 29 -13.30 -3.67 5.25
N TRP A 30 -12.05 -4.12 5.36
CA TRP A 30 -10.93 -3.18 5.49
C TRP A 30 -10.67 -2.43 4.18
N LEU A 31 -10.92 -3.05 3.02
CA LEU A 31 -10.80 -2.38 1.73
C LEU A 31 -11.86 -1.28 1.61
N TYR A 32 -13.12 -1.62 1.88
CA TYR A 32 -14.23 -0.66 1.85
C TYR A 32 -14.00 0.49 2.84
N ALA A 33 -13.55 0.19 4.06
CA ALA A 33 -13.26 1.20 5.07
C ALA A 33 -12.17 2.18 4.60
N ALA A 34 -11.04 1.66 4.09
CA ALA A 34 -9.94 2.51 3.63
C ALA A 34 -10.32 3.38 2.44
N VAL A 35 -11.04 2.81 1.46
CA VAL A 35 -11.54 3.56 0.28
C VAL A 35 -12.56 4.62 0.69
N SER A 36 -13.54 4.26 1.52
CA SER A 36 -14.62 5.16 1.94
C SER A 36 -14.11 6.30 2.81
N CYS A 37 -13.21 6.01 3.75
CA CYS A 37 -12.59 7.00 4.62
C CYS A 37 -11.47 7.79 3.94
N LYS A 38 -11.04 7.40 2.72
CA LYS A 38 -9.90 7.99 1.99
C LYS A 38 -8.64 8.04 2.85
N CYS A 39 -8.35 6.96 3.57
CA CYS A 39 -7.27 6.89 4.54
C CYS A 39 -6.25 5.79 4.20
N LEU A 40 -5.20 5.72 4.99
CA LEU A 40 -4.17 4.69 4.86
C LEU A 40 -4.73 3.31 5.19
N LEU A 41 -4.22 2.29 4.50
CA LEU A 41 -4.50 0.88 4.73
C LEU A 41 -3.22 0.20 5.18
N VAL A 42 -3.16 -0.28 6.43
CA VAL A 42 -1.99 -0.99 6.96
C VAL A 42 -2.15 -2.49 6.69
N THR A 43 -1.41 -3.03 5.73
CA THR A 43 -1.40 -4.47 5.42
C THR A 43 -0.16 -4.86 4.61
N ASN A 44 0.38 -6.06 4.86
CA ASN A 44 1.40 -6.69 4.03
C ASN A 44 0.80 -7.65 2.99
N ASP A 45 -0.53 -7.74 2.91
CA ASP A 45 -1.19 -8.51 1.87
C ASP A 45 -0.87 -7.90 0.49
N GLU A 46 -0.52 -8.77 -0.45
CA GLU A 46 -0.17 -8.38 -1.80
C GLU A 46 -1.39 -7.96 -2.65
N MET A 47 -2.59 -8.37 -2.22
CA MET A 47 -3.88 -8.14 -2.86
C MET A 47 -3.87 -8.62 -4.32
N ARG A 48 -3.30 -9.82 -4.55
CA ARG A 48 -3.07 -10.43 -5.88
C ARG A 48 -4.08 -11.53 -6.25
N ASP A 49 -4.95 -11.90 -5.33
CA ASP A 49 -5.86 -13.04 -5.50
C ASP A 49 -7.01 -12.74 -6.48
N HIS A 50 -7.73 -13.79 -6.90
CA HIS A 50 -8.86 -13.70 -7.83
C HIS A 50 -9.93 -12.67 -7.41
N LEU A 51 -10.07 -12.44 -6.11
CA LEU A 51 -10.95 -11.41 -5.56
C LEU A 51 -10.60 -10.00 -6.05
N PHE A 52 -9.30 -9.67 -6.08
CA PHE A 52 -8.80 -8.34 -6.42
C PHE A 52 -8.68 -8.13 -7.93
N GLN A 53 -8.69 -9.20 -8.73
CA GLN A 53 -8.78 -9.10 -10.19
C GLN A 53 -10.06 -8.37 -10.64
N LEU A 54 -11.14 -8.48 -9.84
CA LEU A 54 -12.41 -7.78 -10.08
C LEU A 54 -12.32 -6.26 -9.91
N LEU A 55 -11.33 -5.76 -9.16
CA LEU A 55 -11.14 -4.32 -8.92
C LEU A 55 -10.46 -3.59 -10.09
N GLY A 56 -10.09 -4.33 -11.14
CA GLY A 56 -9.49 -3.82 -12.36
C GLY A 56 -7.98 -3.57 -12.23
N THR A 57 -7.29 -3.65 -13.36
CA THR A 57 -5.83 -3.54 -13.44
C THR A 57 -5.31 -2.10 -13.52
N SER A 58 -6.20 -1.11 -13.55
CA SER A 58 -5.85 0.30 -13.73
C SER A 58 -5.96 1.13 -12.44
N PHE A 59 -7.15 1.18 -11.84
CA PHE A 59 -7.41 2.01 -10.66
C PHE A 59 -6.78 1.42 -9.40
N PHE A 60 -7.02 0.13 -9.14
CA PHE A 60 -6.65 -0.48 -7.88
C PHE A 60 -5.13 -0.47 -7.61
N PRO A 61 -4.23 -0.77 -8.57
CA PRO A 61 -2.79 -0.64 -8.34
C PRO A 61 -2.36 0.78 -7.98
N ARG A 62 -2.95 1.81 -8.61
CA ARG A 62 -2.66 3.23 -8.30
C ARG A 62 -3.21 3.63 -6.93
N TRP A 63 -4.38 3.14 -6.56
CA TRP A 63 -4.93 3.35 -5.22
C TRP A 63 -4.04 2.68 -4.16
N LYS A 64 -3.66 1.42 -4.39
CA LYS A 64 -2.77 0.64 -3.52
C LYS A 64 -1.46 1.38 -3.27
N GLU A 65 -0.79 1.84 -4.32
CA GLU A 65 0.46 2.62 -4.22
C GLU A 65 0.34 3.82 -3.28
N LYS A 66 -0.80 4.52 -3.31
CA LYS A 66 -1.01 5.76 -2.54
C LYS A 66 -1.52 5.57 -1.11
N HIS A 67 -2.07 4.41 -0.78
CA HIS A 67 -2.77 4.19 0.49
C HIS A 67 -2.18 3.04 1.32
N GLN A 68 -1.49 2.07 0.70
CA GLN A 68 -0.95 0.93 1.42
C GLN A 68 0.28 1.30 2.24
N VAL A 69 0.21 1.03 3.55
CA VAL A 69 1.35 1.07 4.48
C VAL A 69 1.75 -0.36 4.77
N ARG A 70 3.02 -0.70 4.52
CA ARG A 70 3.59 -2.01 4.82
C ARG A 70 4.41 -1.96 6.11
N ILE A 71 4.51 -3.08 6.81
CA ILE A 71 5.32 -3.21 8.02
C ILE A 71 6.53 -4.10 7.76
N SER A 72 7.67 -3.74 8.34
CA SER A 72 8.83 -4.64 8.44
C SER A 72 9.33 -4.67 9.88
N VAL A 73 9.86 -5.81 10.32
CA VAL A 73 10.45 -5.94 11.66
C VAL A 73 11.93 -6.32 11.51
N SER A 74 12.80 -5.54 12.15
CA SER A 74 14.23 -5.85 12.25
C SER A 74 14.64 -5.99 13.72
N ARG A 75 15.79 -6.63 13.97
CA ARG A 75 16.34 -6.79 15.32
C ARG A 75 16.82 -5.46 15.92
N GLU A 76 17.34 -4.58 15.07
CA GLU A 76 18.01 -3.33 15.49
C GLU A 76 16.99 -2.20 15.74
N ASP A 77 16.02 -2.05 14.83
CA ASP A 77 15.07 -0.92 14.84
C ASP A 77 13.66 -1.32 15.28
N GLY A 78 13.38 -2.61 15.45
CA GLY A 78 12.05 -3.11 15.77
C GLY A 78 11.07 -2.96 14.59
N LEU A 79 9.85 -2.51 14.87
CA LEU A 79 8.80 -2.37 13.87
C LEU A 79 8.91 -1.03 13.13
N LYS A 80 8.98 -1.08 11.80
CA LYS A 80 8.99 0.08 10.91
C LYS A 80 7.77 0.08 10.01
N LEU A 81 7.15 1.26 9.87
CA LEU A 81 6.08 1.51 8.92
C LEU A 81 6.67 2.11 7.63
N HIS A 82 6.44 1.44 6.50
CA HIS A 82 6.79 1.91 5.17
C HIS A 82 5.60 2.64 4.57
N MET A 83 5.69 3.97 4.58
CA MET A 83 4.65 4.86 4.07
C MET A 83 4.59 4.84 2.54
N PRO A 84 3.43 5.12 1.93
CA PRO A 84 3.31 5.40 0.50
C PRO A 84 4.36 6.41 0.01
N PRO A 85 4.96 6.20 -1.18
CA PRO A 85 5.94 7.12 -1.71
C PRO A 85 5.31 8.50 -1.98
N PRO A 86 6.07 9.60 -1.82
CA PRO A 86 5.59 10.96 -2.10
C PRO A 86 5.50 11.27 -3.61
N TYR A 87 5.75 10.28 -4.46
CA TYR A 87 5.69 10.34 -5.92
C TYR A 87 5.03 9.07 -6.46
N SER A 88 4.48 9.12 -7.67
CA SER A 88 3.88 7.94 -8.31
C SER A 88 4.88 7.13 -9.12
N ILE A 89 4.85 5.81 -8.97
CA ILE A 89 5.73 4.86 -9.67
C ILE A 89 5.08 4.45 -10.99
N ILE A 90 4.98 5.43 -11.89
CA ILE A 90 4.44 5.27 -13.24
C ILE A 90 5.46 5.81 -14.25
N ILE A 91 5.23 5.51 -15.53
CA ILE A 91 5.95 6.20 -16.61
C ILE A 91 5.57 7.68 -16.57
N GLN A 92 6.57 8.55 -16.53
CA GLN A 92 6.38 10.00 -16.45
C GLN A 92 7.15 10.71 -17.55
N GLU A 93 6.51 11.72 -18.14
CA GLU A 93 7.12 12.71 -19.02
C GLU A 93 7.09 14.07 -18.32
N SER A 94 8.24 14.73 -18.23
CA SER A 94 8.36 16.09 -17.71
C SER A 94 7.99 17.13 -18.77
N GLU A 95 7.68 18.35 -18.37
CA GLU A 95 7.44 19.49 -19.30
C GLU A 95 8.62 19.75 -20.26
N GLU A 96 9.86 19.49 -19.83
CA GLU A 96 11.05 19.60 -20.68
C GLU A 96 11.28 18.40 -21.63
N GLY A 97 10.34 17.46 -21.71
CA GLY A 97 10.43 16.25 -22.53
C GLY A 97 11.43 15.20 -22.02
N ARG A 98 11.69 15.17 -20.70
CA ARG A 98 12.49 14.13 -20.03
C ARG A 98 11.56 12.98 -19.63
N TRP A 99 12.04 11.75 -19.81
CA TRP A 99 11.27 10.55 -19.53
C TRP A 99 11.87 9.79 -18.35
N HIS A 100 11.00 9.31 -17.46
CA HIS A 100 11.33 8.41 -16.36
C HIS A 100 10.47 7.15 -16.46
N VAL A 101 11.11 5.98 -16.58
CA VAL A 101 10.44 4.69 -16.76
C VAL A 101 10.85 3.75 -15.62
N PRO A 102 9.95 3.41 -14.69
CA PRO A 102 10.23 2.45 -13.62
C PRO A 102 10.13 1.01 -14.13
N MET A 103 11.01 0.14 -13.66
CA MET A 103 10.86 -1.32 -13.84
C MET A 103 9.90 -1.91 -12.81
N SER A 104 9.11 -2.92 -13.21
CA SER A 104 8.29 -3.68 -12.28
C SER A 104 9.18 -4.58 -11.40
N VAL A 105 8.87 -4.65 -10.11
CA VAL A 105 9.50 -5.57 -9.15
C VAL A 105 8.41 -6.18 -8.29
N GLU A 106 8.64 -7.39 -7.76
CA GLU A 106 7.67 -8.08 -6.91
C GLU A 106 7.53 -7.41 -5.55
N ASP A 107 8.66 -7.10 -4.89
CA ASP A 107 8.70 -6.35 -3.64
C ASP A 107 9.83 -5.29 -3.70
N ASP A 108 9.43 -4.02 -3.69
CA ASP A 108 10.33 -2.88 -3.70
C ASP A 108 10.88 -2.49 -2.31
N LEU A 109 10.43 -3.15 -1.23
CA LEU A 109 11.11 -3.07 0.07
C LEU A 109 12.30 -4.02 0.13
N GLN A 110 12.18 -5.17 -0.53
CA GLN A 110 13.26 -6.15 -0.59
C GLN A 110 14.27 -5.83 -1.70
N THR A 111 13.79 -5.34 -2.85
CA THR A 111 14.63 -5.07 -4.02
C THR A 111 14.57 -3.60 -4.43
N SER A 112 15.73 -2.96 -4.57
CA SER A 112 15.79 -1.57 -5.02
C SER A 112 15.34 -1.45 -6.48
N ARG A 113 14.18 -0.80 -6.68
CA ARG A 113 13.59 -0.59 -8.00
C ARG A 113 14.50 0.27 -8.89
N GLN A 114 14.79 -0.25 -10.08
CA GLN A 114 15.58 0.46 -11.07
C GLN A 114 14.70 1.38 -11.95
N TRP A 115 15.29 2.49 -12.39
CA TRP A 115 14.64 3.50 -13.22
C TRP A 115 15.49 3.81 -14.45
N LEU A 116 14.85 3.95 -15.61
CA LEU A 116 15.47 4.50 -16.80
C LEU A 116 15.16 6.00 -16.88
N CYS A 117 16.20 6.82 -16.97
CA CYS A 117 16.08 8.26 -17.22
C CYS A 117 16.54 8.55 -18.65
N ALA A 118 15.65 9.07 -19.49
CA ALA A 118 15.97 9.51 -20.84
C ALA A 118 15.80 11.02 -20.96
N ARG A 119 16.89 11.69 -21.33
CA ARG A 119 16.93 13.14 -21.55
C ARG A 119 17.65 13.46 -22.85
N ARG A 120 17.23 14.52 -23.53
CA ARG A 120 17.95 15.01 -24.72
C ARG A 120 19.31 15.55 -24.29
N SER A 121 20.38 15.05 -24.91
CA SER A 121 21.71 15.66 -24.76
C SER A 121 21.67 17.05 -25.37
N LYS A 122 22.05 18.07 -24.61
CA LYS A 122 22.30 19.40 -25.17
C LYS A 122 23.61 19.33 -25.93
N THR A 123 23.57 19.24 -27.25
CA THR A 123 24.73 19.58 -28.09
C THR A 123 24.91 21.10 -27.97
N HIS A 124 26.02 21.51 -27.37
CA HIS A 124 26.48 22.90 -27.43
C HIS A 124 26.89 23.26 -28.86
#